data_AF-A0A7E6F085-F1
#
_entry.id   AF-A0A7E6F085-F1
#
_cell.length_a   1.000
_cell.length_b   1.000
_cell.length_c   1.000
_cell.angle_alpha   90.00
_cell.angle_beta   90.00
_cell.angle_gamma   90.00
#
_symmetry.space_group_name_H-M   'P 1'
#
loop_
_entity.id
_entity.type
_entity.pdbx_description
1 polymer ?
#
loop_
_entity_poly.entity_id
_entity_poly.type
_entity_poly.pdbx_seq_one_letter_code
_entity_poly.pdbx_strand_id
1 'polypeptide(L)'
;MPEGSELRVPGKCRQYLRCYNGKAVEKCCQWGYSFKPGRGCRRDYHCKEKCDSPHPQPDPHGLQDRCRHLPDHSTFPMEGRCRTYWKCYNRKPRASCCLEGYSFLEGKGCQRNYLCRESCTPSPAGDCRPEASYDFKKSLEDQSGNNVHAKYQNVRQSRSGKIKFTGSSRITIQHFAGQSFGTHLFIALKFKKYRYGPWKQVLLTNCACCTSQRPSIKIIVTQRRIKMKLVTSDGRREKLKFRLLRRKVRLTLQYDGNTFAGTVNNQKKSTQLIGSVANTHSPLVIGGCHDDSFVGKLYYLYIYKCLPSDRRHPQ
;
A
#
# COMPACT_ATOMS: atom_id res chain seq x y z
N MET A 1 -41.19 1.96 -13.11
CA MET A 1 -40.61 0.61 -12.86
C MET A 1 -40.41 0.46 -11.37
N PRO A 2 -40.91 -0.62 -10.74
CA PRO A 2 -40.68 -0.87 -9.31
C PRO A 2 -39.19 -0.95 -8.98
N GLU A 3 -38.80 -0.59 -7.76
CA GLU A 3 -37.41 -0.72 -7.29
C GLU A 3 -36.94 -2.17 -7.45
N GLY A 4 -35.75 -2.38 -8.03
CA GLY A 4 -35.21 -3.71 -8.27
C GLY A 4 -35.80 -4.47 -9.45
N SER A 5 -36.76 -3.91 -10.21
CA SER A 5 -37.25 -4.55 -11.42
C SER A 5 -36.16 -4.63 -12.49
N GLU A 6 -36.10 -5.74 -13.21
CA GLU A 6 -35.09 -6.00 -14.24
C GLU A 6 -35.75 -6.19 -15.61
N LEU A 7 -35.25 -5.50 -16.64
CA LEU A 7 -35.72 -5.64 -18.03
C LEU A 7 -34.59 -5.99 -18.97
N ARG A 8 -34.89 -6.81 -19.96
CA ARG A 8 -33.95 -7.16 -21.02
C ARG A 8 -33.76 -5.97 -21.98
N VAL A 9 -32.53 -5.73 -22.41
CA VAL A 9 -32.24 -4.79 -23.50
C VAL A 9 -32.51 -5.48 -24.85
N PRO A 10 -33.36 -4.92 -25.74
CA PRO A 10 -33.63 -5.50 -27.05
C PRO A 10 -32.36 -5.67 -27.90
N GLY A 11 -32.23 -6.78 -28.61
CA GLY A 11 -31.06 -7.08 -29.45
C GLY A 11 -29.79 -7.46 -28.69
N LYS A 12 -29.81 -7.41 -27.35
CA LYS A 12 -28.67 -7.73 -26.50
C LYS A 12 -29.02 -8.92 -25.60
N CYS A 13 -28.15 -9.94 -25.59
CA CYS A 13 -28.39 -11.18 -24.86
C CYS A 13 -27.78 -11.15 -23.45
N ARG A 14 -26.78 -10.30 -23.20
CA ARG A 14 -26.13 -10.16 -21.87
C ARG A 14 -26.57 -8.92 -21.12
N GLN A 15 -27.06 -7.91 -21.82
CA GLN A 15 -27.41 -6.62 -21.22
C GLN A 15 -28.85 -6.60 -20.71
N TYR A 16 -29.02 -6.01 -19.54
CA TYR A 16 -30.32 -5.80 -18.91
C TYR A 16 -30.31 -4.48 -18.13
N LEU A 17 -31.46 -3.87 -17.97
CA LEU A 17 -31.68 -2.68 -17.16
C LEU A 17 -32.18 -3.12 -15.79
N ARG A 18 -31.68 -2.50 -14.73
CA ARG A 18 -32.21 -2.66 -13.37
C ARG A 18 -32.57 -1.32 -12.78
N CYS A 19 -33.76 -1.22 -12.22
CA CYS A 19 -34.24 0.00 -11.59
C CYS A 19 -33.60 0.18 -10.21
N TYR A 20 -32.95 1.33 -10.01
CA TYR A 20 -32.39 1.77 -8.74
C TYR A 20 -32.77 3.23 -8.48
N ASN A 21 -33.42 3.52 -7.36
CA ASN A 21 -33.91 4.84 -6.98
C ASN A 21 -34.68 5.54 -8.11
N GLY A 22 -35.56 4.79 -8.79
CA GLY A 22 -36.34 5.28 -9.93
C GLY A 22 -35.54 5.52 -11.23
N LYS A 23 -34.25 5.16 -11.28
CA LYS A 23 -33.42 5.24 -12.50
C LYS A 23 -33.12 3.85 -13.04
N ALA A 24 -33.30 3.66 -14.34
CA ALA A 24 -32.88 2.43 -15.02
C ALA A 24 -31.37 2.48 -15.27
N VAL A 25 -30.63 1.52 -14.71
CA VAL A 25 -29.18 1.39 -14.86
C VAL A 25 -28.86 0.14 -15.67
N GLU A 26 -28.02 0.28 -16.69
CA GLU A 26 -27.57 -0.85 -17.50
C GLU A 26 -26.61 -1.77 -16.73
N LYS A 27 -26.84 -3.07 -16.85
CA LYS A 27 -26.09 -4.17 -16.23
C LYS A 27 -25.79 -5.22 -17.28
N CYS A 28 -24.76 -6.01 -17.02
CA CYS A 28 -24.28 -7.04 -17.92
C CYS A 28 -24.06 -8.36 -17.18
N CYS A 29 -24.54 -9.46 -17.74
CA CYS A 29 -24.24 -10.80 -17.25
C CYS A 29 -22.75 -11.17 -17.49
N GLN A 30 -22.20 -12.05 -16.65
CA GLN A 30 -20.85 -12.58 -16.85
C GLN A 30 -20.70 -13.29 -18.21
N TRP A 31 -19.46 -13.49 -18.64
CA TRP A 31 -19.19 -14.17 -19.89
C TRP A 31 -19.71 -15.62 -19.84
N GLY A 32 -20.40 -16.07 -20.90
CA GLY A 32 -21.08 -17.37 -20.94
C GLY A 32 -22.45 -17.40 -20.25
N TYR A 33 -23.04 -16.24 -19.93
CA TYR A 33 -24.39 -16.12 -19.38
C TYR A 33 -25.25 -15.15 -20.20
N SER A 34 -26.55 -15.42 -20.34
CA SER A 34 -27.55 -14.52 -20.90
C SER A 34 -28.60 -14.11 -19.87
N PHE A 35 -29.13 -12.89 -20.00
CA PHE A 35 -30.18 -12.40 -19.11
C PHE A 35 -31.55 -12.95 -19.54
N LYS A 36 -32.28 -13.53 -18.60
CA LYS A 36 -33.66 -14.01 -18.80
C LYS A 36 -34.60 -13.23 -17.86
N PRO A 37 -35.60 -12.50 -18.40
CA PRO A 37 -36.58 -11.78 -17.59
C PRO A 37 -37.18 -12.66 -16.49
N GLY A 38 -37.22 -12.15 -15.25
CA GLY A 38 -37.74 -12.87 -14.08
C GLY A 38 -36.85 -14.01 -13.55
N ARG A 39 -35.75 -14.37 -14.23
CA ARG A 39 -34.85 -15.47 -13.82
C ARG A 39 -33.38 -15.06 -13.66
N GLY A 40 -33.04 -13.82 -13.99
CA GLY A 40 -31.70 -13.26 -13.92
C GLY A 40 -30.74 -13.83 -14.97
N CYS A 41 -29.44 -13.74 -14.69
CA CYS A 41 -28.39 -14.28 -15.56
C CYS A 41 -28.32 -15.81 -15.48
N ARG A 42 -28.43 -16.49 -16.62
CA ARG A 42 -28.34 -17.96 -16.74
C ARG A 42 -27.26 -18.35 -17.73
N ARG A 43 -26.61 -19.51 -17.54
CA ARG A 43 -25.59 -19.99 -18.47
C ARG A 43 -26.18 -20.13 -19.87
N ASP A 44 -25.49 -19.57 -20.84
CA ASP A 44 -25.89 -19.56 -22.25
C ASP A 44 -24.63 -19.37 -23.09
N TYR A 45 -24.10 -20.48 -23.62
CA TYR A 45 -22.87 -20.49 -24.41
C TYR A 45 -23.06 -19.95 -25.83
N HIS A 46 -24.31 -19.73 -26.26
CA HIS A 46 -24.62 -19.16 -27.57
C HIS A 46 -24.59 -17.62 -27.57
N CYS A 47 -24.63 -17.02 -26.38
CA CYS A 47 -24.60 -15.59 -26.19
C CYS A 47 -23.15 -15.05 -26.21
N LYS A 48 -22.66 -14.68 -27.40
CA LYS A 48 -21.28 -14.23 -27.66
C LYS A 48 -21.08 -12.71 -27.61
N GLU A 49 -22.15 -11.96 -27.34
CA GLU A 49 -22.13 -10.51 -27.33
C GLU A 49 -21.13 -9.94 -26.30
N LYS A 50 -20.50 -8.79 -26.62
CA LYS A 50 -19.70 -8.01 -25.68
C LYS A 50 -20.56 -6.85 -25.16
N CYS A 51 -20.47 -6.56 -23.87
CA CYS A 51 -21.17 -5.41 -23.29
C CYS A 51 -20.35 -4.15 -23.56
N ASP A 52 -21.00 -3.13 -24.10
CA ASP A 52 -20.38 -1.90 -24.62
C ASP A 52 -20.01 -0.90 -23.51
N SER A 53 -20.58 -1.06 -22.32
CA SER A 53 -20.30 -0.18 -21.17
C SER A 53 -18.95 -0.51 -20.50
N PRO A 54 -17.99 0.43 -20.45
CA PRO A 54 -16.82 0.32 -19.59
C PRO A 54 -17.24 0.65 -18.16
N HIS A 55 -17.79 -0.33 -17.46
CA HIS A 55 -18.02 -0.21 -16.03
C HIS A 55 -17.23 -1.25 -15.24
N PRO A 56 -16.72 -0.84 -14.06
CA PRO A 56 -15.87 -1.66 -13.21
C PRO A 56 -16.55 -2.99 -12.93
N GLN A 57 -15.75 -4.07 -12.87
CA GLN A 57 -16.22 -5.38 -12.46
C GLN A 57 -17.22 -5.22 -11.31
N PRO A 58 -18.45 -5.76 -11.43
CA PRO A 58 -19.37 -5.77 -10.32
C PRO A 58 -18.69 -6.56 -9.19
N ASP A 59 -18.40 -5.87 -8.11
CA ASP A 59 -18.00 -6.46 -6.84
C ASP A 59 -19.11 -7.45 -6.43
N PRO A 60 -18.84 -8.76 -6.33
CA PRO A 60 -19.86 -9.80 -6.20
C PRO A 60 -20.80 -9.66 -4.98
N HIS A 61 -20.54 -8.72 -4.06
CA HIS A 61 -21.34 -8.47 -2.86
C HIS A 61 -21.74 -7.00 -2.65
N GLY A 62 -21.53 -6.11 -3.63
CA GLY A 62 -21.87 -4.69 -3.47
C GLY A 62 -21.08 -3.97 -2.37
N LEU A 63 -19.91 -4.50 -1.97
CA LEU A 63 -19.09 -3.94 -0.88
C LEU A 63 -18.59 -2.54 -1.24
N GLN A 64 -18.26 -2.33 -2.51
CA GLN A 64 -17.82 -1.05 -3.03
C GLN A 64 -18.91 0.04 -2.96
N ASP A 65 -20.19 -0.33 -3.11
CA ASP A 65 -21.32 0.60 -3.01
C ASP A 65 -21.63 0.98 -1.55
N ARG A 66 -21.33 0.11 -0.59
CA ARG A 66 -21.55 0.38 0.84
C ARG A 66 -20.68 1.53 1.34
N CYS A 67 -19.38 1.52 1.06
CA CYS A 67 -18.49 2.61 1.47
C CYS A 67 -18.67 3.91 0.67
N ARG A 68 -19.42 3.90 -0.44
CA ARG A 68 -19.72 5.11 -1.21
C ARG A 68 -20.67 6.06 -0.47
N HIS A 69 -21.56 5.49 0.35
CA HIS A 69 -22.62 6.21 1.07
C HIS A 69 -22.38 6.28 2.59
N LEU A 70 -21.41 5.52 3.09
CA LEU A 70 -21.03 5.53 4.51
C LEU A 70 -19.91 6.55 4.77
N PRO A 71 -19.90 7.19 5.97
CA PRO A 71 -18.79 8.01 6.41
C PRO A 71 -17.46 7.25 6.38
N ASP A 72 -16.36 7.97 6.23
CA ASP A 72 -15.04 7.35 6.31
C ASP A 72 -14.85 6.69 7.68
N HIS A 73 -14.15 5.55 7.70
CA HIS A 73 -13.96 4.69 8.89
C HIS A 73 -15.18 3.91 9.38
N SER A 74 -16.33 3.98 8.71
CA SER A 74 -17.46 3.09 8.99
C SER A 74 -17.05 1.61 8.90
N THR A 75 -17.61 0.77 9.77
CA THR A 75 -17.27 -0.66 9.85
C THR A 75 -18.50 -1.54 9.74
N PHE A 76 -18.38 -2.66 9.02
CA PHE A 76 -19.48 -3.63 8.84
C PHE A 76 -18.92 -5.06 8.71
N PRO A 77 -19.71 -6.09 9.04
CA PRO A 77 -19.21 -7.46 9.13
C PRO A 77 -18.83 -8.01 7.75
N MET A 78 -17.87 -8.95 7.74
CA MET A 78 -17.56 -9.74 6.55
C MET A 78 -18.36 -11.04 6.62
N GLU A 79 -19.14 -11.33 5.58
CA GLU A 79 -20.04 -12.48 5.56
C GLU A 79 -19.28 -13.81 5.70
N GLY A 80 -19.79 -14.71 6.55
CA GLY A 80 -19.18 -16.02 6.82
C GLY A 80 -17.89 -16.00 7.63
N ARG A 81 -17.52 -14.84 8.20
CA ARG A 81 -16.27 -14.65 8.95
C ARG A 81 -16.56 -14.03 10.31
N CYS A 82 -16.05 -14.61 11.39
CA CYS A 82 -16.34 -14.11 12.74
C CYS A 82 -15.38 -13.01 13.19
N ARG A 83 -14.12 -13.05 12.73
CA ARG A 83 -13.07 -12.12 13.16
C ARG A 83 -12.84 -10.96 12.21
N THR A 84 -13.13 -11.16 10.93
CA THR A 84 -12.84 -10.18 9.88
C THR A 84 -14.03 -9.26 9.65
N TYR A 85 -13.74 -8.02 9.28
CA TYR A 85 -14.75 -7.00 9.00
C TYR A 85 -14.23 -6.04 7.94
N TRP A 86 -15.14 -5.28 7.35
CA TRP A 86 -14.82 -4.21 6.42
C TRP A 86 -14.75 -2.89 7.14
N LYS A 87 -13.79 -2.05 6.74
CA LYS A 87 -13.68 -0.66 7.18
C LYS A 87 -13.55 0.25 5.97
N CYS A 88 -14.34 1.31 5.92
CA CYS A 88 -14.28 2.28 4.85
C CYS A 88 -13.05 3.18 4.98
N TYR A 89 -12.33 3.34 3.88
CA TYR A 89 -11.24 4.31 3.73
C TYR A 89 -11.33 4.95 2.35
N ASN A 90 -11.45 6.28 2.29
CA ASN A 90 -11.64 7.06 1.06
C ASN A 90 -12.75 6.47 0.18
N ARG A 91 -13.91 6.20 0.77
CA ARG A 91 -15.08 5.59 0.12
C ARG A 91 -14.86 4.19 -0.46
N LYS A 92 -13.79 3.48 -0.06
CA LYS A 92 -13.51 2.11 -0.48
C LYS A 92 -13.50 1.17 0.73
N PRO A 93 -14.12 -0.02 0.64
CA PRO A 93 -14.04 -1.02 1.70
C PRO A 93 -12.62 -1.61 1.78
N ARG A 94 -12.10 -1.79 2.99
CA ARG A 94 -10.86 -2.50 3.27
C ARG A 94 -11.09 -3.55 4.34
N ALA A 95 -10.59 -4.76 4.11
CA ALA A 95 -10.67 -5.83 5.11
C ALA A 95 -9.80 -5.47 6.33
N SER A 96 -10.31 -5.77 7.52
CA SER A 96 -9.65 -5.60 8.81
C SER A 96 -10.04 -6.77 9.73
N CYS A 97 -9.41 -6.88 10.89
CA CYS A 97 -9.63 -7.98 11.82
C CYS A 97 -9.61 -7.53 13.26
N CYS A 98 -10.38 -8.21 14.08
CA CYS A 98 -10.24 -8.15 15.54
C CYS A 98 -8.99 -8.89 16.02
N LEU A 99 -8.61 -8.69 17.29
CA LEU A 99 -7.56 -9.48 17.94
C LEU A 99 -7.97 -10.96 18.08
N GLU A 100 -7.01 -11.83 18.38
CA GLU A 100 -7.29 -13.25 18.61
C GLU A 100 -8.14 -13.42 19.87
N GLY A 101 -9.15 -14.29 19.81
CA GLY A 101 -10.17 -14.41 20.85
C GLY A 101 -11.24 -13.31 20.82
N TYR A 102 -11.37 -12.56 19.72
CA TYR A 102 -12.42 -11.56 19.50
C TYR A 102 -13.16 -11.80 18.17
N SER A 103 -14.43 -11.45 18.13
CA SER A 103 -15.28 -11.41 16.93
C SER A 103 -15.79 -10.00 16.66
N PHE A 104 -15.98 -9.64 15.39
CA PHE A 104 -16.59 -8.36 15.03
C PHE A 104 -18.11 -8.46 15.07
N LEU A 105 -18.76 -7.50 15.73
CA LEU A 105 -20.21 -7.34 15.75
C LEU A 105 -20.58 -5.96 15.19
N GLU A 106 -21.49 -5.91 14.22
CA GLU A 106 -21.96 -4.65 13.62
C GLU A 106 -22.51 -3.71 14.69
N GLY A 107 -22.13 -2.44 14.63
CA GLY A 107 -22.49 -1.43 15.64
C GLY A 107 -21.77 -1.54 16.99
N LYS A 108 -21.18 -2.69 17.34
CA LYS A 108 -20.49 -2.92 18.63
C LYS A 108 -18.96 -3.06 18.50
N GLY A 109 -18.45 -3.24 17.29
CA GLY A 109 -17.02 -3.43 17.03
C GLY A 109 -16.53 -4.81 17.49
N CYS A 110 -15.24 -4.88 17.84
CA CYS A 110 -14.61 -6.12 18.27
C CYS A 110 -15.00 -6.48 19.71
N GLN A 111 -15.66 -7.61 19.87
CA GLN A 111 -16.13 -8.14 21.15
C GLN A 111 -15.42 -9.45 21.47
N ARG A 112 -15.13 -9.69 22.74
CA ARG A 112 -14.42 -10.89 23.18
C ARG A 112 -15.26 -12.12 22.86
N ASN A 113 -14.70 -13.07 22.13
CA ASN A 113 -15.36 -14.29 21.70
C ASN A 113 -14.32 -15.39 21.49
N TYR A 114 -14.18 -16.25 22.49
CA TYR A 114 -13.22 -17.37 22.49
C TYR A 114 -13.61 -18.51 21.56
N LEU A 115 -14.85 -18.52 21.04
CA LEU A 115 -15.32 -19.51 20.07
C LEU A 115 -14.87 -19.17 18.64
N CYS A 116 -14.53 -17.91 18.38
CA CYS A 116 -14.00 -17.47 17.10
C CYS A 116 -12.53 -17.90 16.94
N ARG A 117 -12.32 -19.12 16.43
CA ARG A 117 -10.99 -19.71 16.15
C ARG A 117 -10.47 -19.38 14.76
N GLU A 118 -11.14 -18.48 14.06
CA GLU A 118 -10.81 -18.14 12.69
C GLU A 118 -9.45 -17.43 12.63
N SER A 119 -8.57 -17.95 11.79
CA SER A 119 -7.32 -17.27 11.48
C SER A 119 -7.65 -16.00 10.70
N CYS A 120 -7.18 -14.85 11.21
CA CYS A 120 -7.24 -13.60 10.49
C CYS A 120 -6.31 -13.73 9.27
N THR A 121 -6.87 -14.22 8.18
CA THR A 121 -6.26 -14.22 6.86
C THR A 121 -6.98 -13.12 6.11
N PRO A 122 -6.57 -11.84 6.23
CA PRO A 122 -7.10 -10.83 5.35
C PRO A 122 -6.66 -11.21 3.93
N SER A 123 -7.52 -11.89 3.19
CA SER A 123 -7.40 -12.15 1.76
C SER A 123 -8.35 -11.19 1.04
N PRO A 124 -8.01 -10.69 -0.16
CA PRO A 124 -7.78 -9.28 -0.35
C PRO A 124 -8.91 -8.65 -1.15
N ALA A 125 -9.70 -7.77 -0.53
CA ALA A 125 -10.12 -6.58 -1.27
C ALA A 125 -8.99 -5.55 -1.12
N GLY A 126 -8.06 -5.65 -2.08
CA GLY A 126 -6.86 -4.84 -2.18
C GLY A 126 -5.65 -5.56 -1.61
N ASP A 127 -4.96 -6.33 -2.44
CA ASP A 127 -3.56 -6.67 -2.18
C ASP A 127 -2.85 -5.39 -1.73
N CYS A 128 -2.14 -5.43 -0.60
CA CYS A 128 -1.28 -4.32 -0.24
C CYS A 128 -0.21 -4.19 -1.32
N ARG A 129 -0.50 -3.32 -2.29
CA ARG A 129 0.35 -3.01 -3.44
C ARG A 129 1.25 -1.85 -3.05
N PRO A 130 2.47 -1.81 -3.61
CA PRO A 130 3.32 -0.67 -3.41
C PRO A 130 2.62 0.58 -3.95
N GLU A 131 2.74 1.67 -3.21
CA GLU A 131 2.43 3.01 -3.71
C GLU A 131 3.46 3.40 -4.78
N ALA A 132 4.72 3.02 -4.58
CA ALA A 132 5.78 3.18 -5.56
C ALA A 132 6.72 1.97 -5.52
N SER A 133 7.12 1.49 -6.69
CA SER A 133 7.96 0.32 -6.86
C SER A 133 9.03 0.56 -7.91
N TYR A 134 10.30 0.48 -7.51
CA TYR A 134 11.44 0.59 -8.40
C TYR A 134 12.32 -0.65 -8.26
N ASP A 135 12.23 -1.55 -9.23
CA ASP A 135 13.20 -2.63 -9.46
C ASP A 135 14.16 -2.20 -10.57
N PHE A 136 15.30 -1.67 -10.17
CA PHE A 136 16.29 -1.10 -11.09
C PHE A 136 16.97 -2.13 -11.99
N LYS A 137 16.72 -3.44 -11.77
CA LYS A 137 17.12 -4.48 -12.71
C LYS A 137 16.32 -4.41 -14.00
N LYS A 138 15.05 -4.00 -13.90
CA LYS A 138 14.08 -3.99 -14.99
C LYS A 138 14.01 -2.62 -15.66
N SER A 139 13.73 -1.57 -14.90
CA SER A 139 13.54 -0.21 -15.42
C SER A 139 13.84 0.85 -14.36
N LEU A 140 14.03 2.09 -14.80
CA LEU A 140 14.08 3.28 -13.93
C LEU A 140 12.69 3.85 -13.64
N GLU A 141 11.67 3.38 -14.33
CA GLU A 141 10.29 3.82 -14.14
C GLU A 141 9.68 3.16 -12.92
N ASP A 142 8.48 3.60 -12.53
CA ASP A 142 7.71 2.95 -11.47
C ASP A 142 6.97 1.72 -12.01
N GLN A 143 7.03 0.60 -11.29
CA GLN A 143 6.33 -0.65 -11.62
C GLN A 143 5.13 -0.92 -10.70
N SER A 144 4.71 0.06 -9.90
CA SER A 144 3.56 -0.10 -9.01
C SER A 144 2.21 -0.06 -9.73
N GLY A 145 2.19 0.53 -10.92
CA GLY A 145 0.96 0.86 -11.66
C GLY A 145 0.38 2.23 -11.31
N ASN A 146 0.99 2.97 -10.38
CA ASN A 146 0.55 4.32 -9.99
C ASN A 146 1.31 5.44 -10.73
N ASN A 147 2.23 5.09 -11.64
CA ASN A 147 3.02 6.02 -12.44
C ASN A 147 3.77 7.07 -11.60
N VAL A 148 4.35 6.64 -10.47
CA VAL A 148 5.08 7.53 -9.58
C VAL A 148 6.42 7.92 -10.18
N HIS A 149 6.51 9.12 -10.73
CA HIS A 149 7.74 9.62 -11.35
C HIS A 149 8.85 9.92 -10.32
N ALA A 150 10.06 9.45 -10.60
CA ALA A 150 11.26 9.73 -9.81
C ALA A 150 12.24 10.59 -10.62
N LYS A 151 12.72 11.69 -10.04
CA LYS A 151 13.77 12.52 -10.61
C LYS A 151 15.15 11.98 -10.24
N TYR A 152 15.98 11.77 -11.24
CA TYR A 152 17.31 11.19 -11.13
C TYR A 152 18.38 12.27 -11.33
N GLN A 153 19.25 12.49 -10.34
CA GLN A 153 20.33 13.48 -10.39
C GLN A 153 21.67 12.80 -10.11
N ASN A 154 22.64 12.94 -11.02
CA ASN A 154 23.99 12.37 -10.88
C ASN A 154 24.02 10.86 -10.55
N VAL A 155 22.95 10.13 -10.85
CA VAL A 155 22.87 8.68 -10.68
C VAL A 155 23.28 8.00 -11.98
N ARG A 156 23.93 6.83 -11.87
CA ARG A 156 24.26 6.01 -13.04
C ARG A 156 23.70 4.61 -12.87
N GLN A 157 22.94 4.11 -13.83
CA GLN A 157 22.54 2.71 -13.86
C GLN A 157 23.72 1.86 -14.35
N SER A 158 24.12 0.86 -13.57
CA SER A 158 25.15 -0.10 -14.00
C SER A 158 24.58 -1.06 -15.04
N ARG A 159 25.43 -1.66 -15.87
CA ARG A 159 25.06 -2.74 -16.81
C ARG A 159 24.24 -3.87 -16.17
N SER A 160 24.45 -4.13 -14.88
CA SER A 160 23.70 -5.14 -14.11
C SER A 160 22.37 -4.66 -13.51
N GLY A 161 21.86 -3.51 -13.95
CA GLY A 161 20.58 -2.94 -13.49
C GLY A 161 20.56 -2.55 -12.01
N LYS A 162 21.51 -1.71 -11.61
CA LYS A 162 21.65 -1.20 -10.22
C LYS A 162 21.98 0.27 -10.29
N ILE A 163 21.43 1.09 -9.41
CA ILE A 163 21.73 2.52 -9.37
C ILE A 163 22.96 2.77 -8.52
N LYS A 164 23.97 3.41 -9.10
CA LYS A 164 25.20 3.82 -8.42
C LYS A 164 25.05 5.24 -7.89
N PHE A 165 25.41 5.42 -6.62
CA PHE A 165 25.49 6.70 -5.94
C PHE A 165 26.96 7.08 -5.68
N THR A 166 27.33 8.31 -6.01
CA THR A 166 28.70 8.86 -5.94
C THR A 166 28.86 9.99 -4.92
N GLY A 167 27.92 10.16 -3.98
CA GLY A 167 27.96 11.22 -2.97
C GLY A 167 27.38 12.56 -3.42
N SER A 168 27.16 12.77 -4.72
CA SER A 168 26.33 13.87 -5.25
C SER A 168 25.04 13.36 -5.90
N SER A 169 24.84 12.05 -5.92
CA SER A 169 23.72 11.38 -6.56
C SER A 169 22.47 11.44 -5.70
N ARG A 170 21.33 11.77 -6.30
CA ARG A 170 20.03 11.83 -5.63
C ARG A 170 18.94 11.23 -6.52
N ILE A 171 17.99 10.55 -5.87
CA ILE A 171 16.69 10.21 -6.43
C ILE A 171 15.65 10.96 -5.61
N THR A 172 14.80 11.74 -6.26
CA THR A 172 13.73 12.51 -5.61
C THR A 172 12.38 12.04 -6.10
N ILE A 173 11.50 11.65 -5.18
CA ILE A 173 10.15 11.20 -5.49
C ILE A 173 9.17 12.25 -4.98
N GLN A 174 8.76 13.14 -5.88
CA GLN A 174 7.93 14.31 -5.56
C GLN A 174 6.52 13.92 -5.11
N HIS A 175 6.02 12.76 -5.55
CA HIS A 175 4.70 12.23 -5.18
C HIS A 175 4.46 12.23 -3.67
N PHE A 176 5.50 12.04 -2.85
CA PHE A 176 5.36 11.99 -1.39
C PHE A 176 5.45 13.36 -0.69
N ALA A 177 5.67 14.45 -1.43
CA ALA A 177 5.72 15.78 -0.84
C ALA A 177 4.32 16.22 -0.37
N GLY A 178 4.18 16.57 0.91
CA GLY A 178 2.91 17.01 1.51
C GLY A 178 1.87 15.89 1.66
N GLN A 179 2.18 14.65 1.26
CA GLN A 179 1.26 13.53 1.39
C GLN A 179 1.41 12.85 2.75
N SER A 180 0.27 12.60 3.40
CA SER A 180 0.24 11.80 4.63
C SER A 180 0.51 10.32 4.34
N PHE A 181 1.43 9.73 5.12
CA PHE A 181 1.59 8.27 5.20
C PHE A 181 0.58 7.63 6.17
N GLY A 182 -0.16 8.43 6.94
CA GLY A 182 -1.14 7.95 7.90
C GLY A 182 -0.51 7.09 9.01
N THR A 183 -1.21 6.04 9.40
CA THR A 183 -0.78 5.11 10.45
C THR A 183 -0.01 3.90 9.91
N HIS A 184 0.05 3.69 8.59
CA HIS A 184 0.68 2.50 8.02
C HIS A 184 1.76 2.89 7.02
N LEU A 185 2.98 2.45 7.28
CA LEU A 185 4.12 2.70 6.40
C LEU A 185 4.98 1.45 6.31
N PHE A 186 5.27 1.01 5.09
CA PHE A 186 6.27 -0.01 4.85
C PHE A 186 7.22 0.43 3.74
N ILE A 187 8.52 0.40 4.03
CA ILE A 187 9.57 0.71 3.06
C ILE A 187 10.52 -0.49 3.01
N ALA A 188 10.71 -1.06 1.83
CA ALA A 188 11.69 -2.10 1.59
C ALA A 188 12.74 -1.63 0.59
N LEU A 189 14.01 -1.87 0.92
CA LEU A 189 15.12 -1.53 0.02
C LEU A 189 16.26 -2.53 0.14
N LYS A 190 17.04 -2.65 -0.92
CA LYS A 190 18.28 -3.43 -0.93
C LYS A 190 19.40 -2.58 -1.49
N PHE A 191 20.49 -2.47 -0.74
CA PHE A 191 21.63 -1.62 -1.10
C PHE A 191 22.96 -2.32 -0.83
N LYS A 192 24.02 -1.78 -1.42
CA LYS A 192 25.42 -2.12 -1.12
C LYS A 192 26.20 -0.84 -0.84
N LYS A 193 26.63 -0.63 0.41
CA LYS A 193 27.52 0.47 0.79
C LYS A 193 28.95 0.23 0.27
N TYR A 194 29.63 1.28 -0.18
CA TYR A 194 31.05 1.20 -0.55
C TYR A 194 32.01 1.38 0.65
N ARG A 195 33.29 1.06 0.43
CA ARG A 195 34.36 1.20 1.44
C ARG A 195 34.59 2.67 1.77
N TYR A 196 34.59 3.51 0.75
CA TYR A 196 34.78 4.95 0.83
C TYR A 196 33.46 5.70 0.97
N GLY A 197 33.58 7.03 1.11
CA GLY A 197 32.48 7.96 1.31
C GLY A 197 32.39 8.44 2.76
N PRO A 198 31.47 9.38 3.04
CA PRO A 198 31.36 9.99 4.36
C PRO A 198 31.12 8.97 5.48
N TRP A 199 31.56 9.28 6.70
CA TRP A 199 31.38 8.40 7.87
C TRP A 199 29.90 8.15 8.19
N LYS A 200 29.07 9.16 7.96
CA LYS A 200 27.61 9.17 8.12
C LYS A 200 26.98 9.52 6.79
N GLN A 201 26.02 8.69 6.36
CA GLN A 201 25.38 8.82 5.05
C GLN A 201 23.88 8.66 5.23
N VAL A 202 23.09 9.58 4.71
CA VAL A 202 21.63 9.50 4.66
C VAL A 202 21.25 8.72 3.41
N LEU A 203 20.70 7.53 3.62
CA LEU A 203 20.26 6.67 2.52
C LEU A 203 18.89 7.11 2.00
N LEU A 204 17.95 7.35 2.91
CA LEU A 204 16.56 7.73 2.59
C LEU A 204 16.06 8.71 3.64
N THR A 205 15.39 9.78 3.21
CA THR A 205 14.77 10.75 4.12
C THR A 205 13.72 11.59 3.39
N ASN A 206 12.75 12.14 4.12
CA ASN A 206 11.83 13.16 3.62
C ASN A 206 12.22 14.55 4.15
N CYS A 207 13.38 15.01 3.73
CA CYS A 207 14.01 16.25 4.16
C CYS A 207 13.84 17.29 3.05
N ALA A 208 13.29 18.46 3.37
CA ALA A 208 13.25 19.60 2.44
C ALA A 208 14.57 20.34 2.55
N CYS A 209 15.22 20.59 1.42
CA CYS A 209 16.27 21.59 1.40
C CYS A 209 15.64 22.93 1.81
N CYS A 210 16.31 23.66 2.71
CA CYS A 210 16.00 25.05 3.08
C CYS A 210 14.90 25.31 4.12
N THR A 211 14.23 24.30 4.71
CA THR A 211 13.30 24.55 5.84
C THR A 211 13.81 23.96 7.14
N SER A 212 13.51 24.63 8.25
CA SER A 212 13.77 24.16 9.63
C SER A 212 13.00 22.87 10.00
N GLN A 213 12.17 22.33 9.08
CA GLN A 213 11.42 21.10 9.30
C GLN A 213 12.35 19.89 9.39
N ARG A 214 12.27 19.23 10.55
CA ARG A 214 12.98 17.96 10.79
C ARG A 214 12.27 16.85 10.00
N PRO A 215 13.03 15.96 9.33
CA PRO A 215 12.42 14.87 8.57
C PRO A 215 11.71 13.90 9.52
N SER A 216 10.52 13.46 9.13
CA SER A 216 9.76 12.47 9.90
C SER A 216 10.22 11.04 9.64
N ILE A 217 10.83 10.77 8.49
CA ILE A 217 11.40 9.48 8.10
C ILE A 217 12.88 9.69 7.78
N LYS A 218 13.76 8.90 8.40
CA LYS A 218 15.20 8.97 8.12
C LYS A 218 15.90 7.63 8.31
N ILE A 219 16.60 7.17 7.28
CA ILE A 219 17.49 6.00 7.30
C ILE A 219 18.92 6.48 7.10
N ILE A 220 19.76 6.23 8.11
CA ILE A 220 21.17 6.64 8.14
C ILE A 220 22.04 5.40 8.17
N VAL A 221 23.05 5.36 7.31
CA VAL A 221 24.07 4.32 7.27
C VAL A 221 25.40 4.94 7.67
N THR A 222 26.08 4.30 8.62
CA THR A 222 27.44 4.66 9.05
C THR A 222 28.41 3.54 8.69
N GLN A 223 29.68 3.66 9.08
CA GLN A 223 30.65 2.56 8.89
C GLN A 223 30.23 1.25 9.57
N ARG A 224 29.62 1.30 10.76
CA ARG A 224 29.34 0.10 11.60
C ARG A 224 27.86 -0.09 11.96
N ARG A 225 26.99 0.86 11.63
CA ARG A 225 25.59 0.86 12.08
C ARG A 225 24.63 1.38 11.02
N ILE A 226 23.40 0.88 11.06
CA ILE A 226 22.24 1.46 10.40
C ILE A 226 21.30 2.02 11.48
N LYS A 227 20.79 3.22 11.26
CA LYS A 227 19.81 3.87 12.13
C LYS A 227 18.56 4.18 11.33
N MET A 228 17.40 3.72 11.78
CA MET A 228 16.10 4.12 11.25
C MET A 228 15.43 5.03 12.27
N LYS A 229 14.80 6.11 11.80
CA LYS A 229 14.07 7.06 12.65
C LYS A 229 12.69 7.31 12.07
N LEU A 230 11.72 7.41 12.96
CA LEU A 230 10.34 7.76 12.64
C LEU A 230 9.84 8.81 13.64
N VAL A 231 9.05 9.76 13.17
CA VAL A 231 8.41 10.81 13.98
C VAL A 231 6.92 10.82 13.66
N THR A 232 6.08 10.90 14.69
CA THR A 232 4.62 11.00 14.57
C THR A 232 4.15 12.45 14.63
N SER A 233 2.93 12.72 14.18
CA SER A 233 2.35 14.07 14.09
C SER A 233 2.25 14.79 15.44
N ASP A 234 2.18 14.06 16.55
CA ASP A 234 2.20 14.59 17.92
C ASP A 234 3.64 14.89 18.43
N GLY A 235 4.66 14.74 17.57
CA GLY A 235 6.06 15.04 17.87
C GLY A 235 6.83 13.91 18.56
N ARG A 236 6.18 12.78 18.90
CA ARG A 236 6.88 11.60 19.42
C ARG A 236 7.83 11.05 18.37
N ARG A 237 8.94 10.48 18.83
CA ARG A 237 10.03 10.04 17.94
C ARG A 237 10.68 8.80 18.47
N GLU A 238 10.97 7.89 17.57
CA GLU A 238 11.68 6.67 17.91
C GLU A 238 12.80 6.35 16.93
N LYS A 239 13.74 5.52 17.38
CA LYS A 239 14.89 5.13 16.57
C LYS A 239 15.30 3.68 16.79
N LEU A 240 15.47 2.96 15.68
CA LEU A 240 16.03 1.61 15.69
C LEU A 240 17.50 1.65 15.29
N LYS A 241 18.36 0.90 15.99
CA LYS A 241 19.80 0.82 15.74
C LYS A 241 20.22 -0.62 15.45
N PHE A 242 20.80 -0.85 14.29
CA PHE A 242 21.31 -2.16 13.85
C PHE A 242 22.81 -2.12 13.63
N ARG A 243 23.49 -3.26 13.87
CA ARG A 243 24.90 -3.41 13.53
C ARG A 243 25.03 -3.73 12.04
N LEU A 244 25.89 -3.01 11.33
CA LEU A 244 26.18 -3.26 9.92
C LEU A 244 27.24 -4.36 9.81
N LEU A 245 26.80 -5.61 9.70
CA LEU A 245 27.70 -6.77 9.60
C LEU A 245 28.20 -7.01 8.18
N ARG A 246 27.41 -6.64 7.17
CA ARG A 246 27.70 -6.86 5.75
C ARG A 246 27.39 -5.57 4.99
N ARG A 247 28.12 -5.33 3.90
CA ARG A 247 27.92 -4.13 3.06
C ARG A 247 26.69 -4.21 2.19
N LYS A 248 26.36 -5.42 1.71
CA LYS A 248 25.11 -5.70 1.01
C LYS A 248 24.05 -5.96 2.07
N VAL A 249 22.99 -5.16 2.01
CA VAL A 249 21.96 -5.09 3.04
C VAL A 249 20.59 -5.18 2.39
N ARG A 250 19.74 -6.03 2.94
CA ARG A 250 18.29 -5.98 2.77
C ARG A 250 17.70 -5.30 4.00
N LEU A 251 16.84 -4.32 3.80
CA LEU A 251 16.28 -3.52 4.88
C LEU A 251 14.78 -3.37 4.67
N THR A 252 14.03 -3.52 5.75
CA THR A 252 12.63 -3.10 5.84
C THR A 252 12.46 -2.13 7.01
N LEU A 253 11.62 -1.12 6.79
CA LEU A 253 11.06 -0.23 7.80
C LEU A 253 9.56 -0.47 7.81
N GLN A 254 8.98 -0.72 8.97
CA GLN A 254 7.57 -1.06 9.13
C GLN A 254 6.96 -0.24 10.26
N TYR A 255 5.76 0.29 10.02
CA TYR A 255 4.97 1.02 10.99
C TYR A 255 3.49 0.68 10.82
N ASP A 256 2.81 0.37 11.91
CA ASP A 256 1.39 -0.03 11.95
C ASP A 256 0.50 0.92 12.76
N GLY A 257 1.06 2.05 13.22
CA GLY A 257 0.34 3.07 14.01
C GLY A 257 0.53 2.92 15.52
N ASN A 258 1.10 1.79 15.97
CA ASN A 258 1.42 1.52 17.37
C ASN A 258 2.87 1.04 17.55
N THR A 259 3.43 0.36 16.56
CA THR A 259 4.74 -0.29 16.60
C THR A 259 5.59 0.19 15.45
N PHE A 260 6.77 0.72 15.78
CA PHE A 260 7.83 1.00 14.82
C PHE A 260 8.82 -0.17 14.80
N ALA A 261 8.86 -0.90 13.70
CA ALA A 261 9.70 -2.06 13.49
C ALA A 261 10.65 -1.88 12.31
N GLY A 262 11.73 -2.64 12.31
CA GLY A 262 12.67 -2.69 11.20
C GLY A 262 13.42 -3.99 11.16
N THR A 263 13.77 -4.41 9.96
CA THR A 263 14.60 -5.58 9.71
C THR A 263 15.82 -5.18 8.91
N VAL A 264 16.99 -5.63 9.32
CA VAL A 264 18.25 -5.44 8.60
C VAL A 264 18.90 -6.81 8.44
N ASN A 265 18.86 -7.33 7.21
CA ASN A 265 19.15 -8.72 6.90
C ASN A 265 18.28 -9.65 7.76
N ASN A 266 18.87 -10.34 8.75
CA ASN A 266 18.15 -11.28 9.64
C ASN A 266 17.93 -10.68 11.04
N GLN A 267 18.36 -9.44 11.30
CA GLN A 267 18.13 -8.78 12.58
C GLN A 267 16.82 -8.01 12.54
N LYS A 268 15.88 -8.34 13.43
CA LYS A 268 14.63 -7.60 13.63
C LYS A 268 14.70 -6.81 14.93
N LYS A 269 14.20 -5.58 14.93
CA LYS A 269 13.99 -4.77 16.14
C LYS A 269 12.68 -4.03 16.02
N SER A 270 12.06 -3.76 17.16
CA SER A 270 10.85 -2.96 17.25
C SER A 270 10.86 -2.11 18.52
N THR A 271 10.03 -1.08 18.52
CA THR A 271 9.73 -0.23 19.67
C THR A 271 8.30 0.29 19.53
N GLN A 272 7.70 0.70 20.65
CA GLN A 272 6.35 1.26 20.64
C GLN A 272 6.41 2.72 20.19
N LEU A 273 5.52 3.12 19.29
CA LEU A 273 5.36 4.48 18.81
C LEU A 273 3.93 4.65 18.31
N ILE A 274 3.12 5.41 19.03
CA ILE A 274 1.69 5.57 18.74
C ILE A 274 1.44 6.88 17.99
N GLY A 275 0.66 6.82 16.92
CA GLY A 275 0.18 7.98 16.18
C GLY A 275 0.21 7.81 14.67
N SER A 276 -0.11 8.88 13.96
CA SER A 276 0.13 8.97 12.51
C SER A 276 1.55 9.45 12.25
N VAL A 277 2.20 8.98 11.19
CA VAL A 277 3.50 9.50 10.76
C VAL A 277 3.37 10.99 10.45
N ALA A 278 4.28 11.81 10.99
CA ALA A 278 4.28 13.25 10.76
C ALA A 278 4.39 13.55 9.26
N ASN A 279 3.46 14.36 8.76
CA ASN A 279 3.49 14.85 7.39
C ASN A 279 4.62 15.89 7.24
N THR A 280 5.31 15.86 6.11
CA THR A 280 6.27 16.90 5.75
C THR A 280 5.95 17.40 4.35
N HIS A 281 6.16 18.68 4.09
CA HIS A 281 6.04 19.24 2.75
C HIS A 281 7.16 18.76 1.81
N SER A 282 8.10 17.96 2.33
CA SER A 282 9.30 17.53 1.65
C SER A 282 9.08 16.25 0.83
N PRO A 283 9.66 16.14 -0.37
CA PRO A 283 9.64 14.90 -1.12
C PRO A 283 10.43 13.80 -0.41
N LEU A 284 10.21 12.54 -0.81
CA LEU A 284 11.09 11.46 -0.38
C LEU A 284 12.36 11.46 -1.23
N VAL A 285 13.51 11.54 -0.57
CA VAL A 285 14.83 11.63 -1.20
C VAL A 285 15.66 10.42 -0.82
N ILE A 286 16.31 9.82 -1.82
CA ILE A 286 17.28 8.75 -1.68
C ILE A 286 18.62 9.27 -2.16
N GLY A 287 19.70 8.97 -1.42
CA GLY A 287 21.05 9.40 -1.79
C GLY A 287 21.60 10.56 -0.98
N GLY A 288 20.80 11.18 -0.12
CA GLY A 288 21.26 12.22 0.81
C GLY A 288 20.24 13.33 1.03
N CYS A 289 20.44 14.12 2.08
CA CYS A 289 19.90 15.48 2.22
C CYS A 289 21.05 16.33 2.77
N HIS A 290 21.38 17.44 2.10
CA HIS A 290 22.61 18.22 2.33
C HIS A 290 23.90 17.39 2.08
N ASP A 291 24.90 17.49 2.98
CA ASP A 291 26.25 16.93 2.82
C ASP A 291 26.38 15.46 3.25
N ASP A 292 25.36 14.89 3.92
CA ASP A 292 25.36 13.50 4.35
C ASP A 292 24.95 12.54 3.21
N SER A 293 25.64 12.58 2.07
CA SER A 293 25.22 11.81 0.89
C SER A 293 25.66 10.35 0.90
N PHE A 294 24.82 9.49 0.33
CA PHE A 294 25.09 8.06 0.23
C PHE A 294 26.04 7.72 -0.92
N VAL A 295 26.93 6.77 -0.67
CA VAL A 295 27.91 6.24 -1.62
C VAL A 295 27.79 4.72 -1.68
N GLY A 296 27.32 4.21 -2.81
CA GLY A 296 27.05 2.79 -2.94
C GLY A 296 26.22 2.42 -4.16
N LYS A 297 25.52 1.29 -4.06
CA LYS A 297 24.54 0.81 -5.05
C LYS A 297 23.18 0.59 -4.41
N LEU A 298 22.11 0.91 -5.12
CA LEU A 298 20.74 0.55 -4.79
C LEU A 298 20.21 -0.45 -5.82
N TYR A 299 19.51 -1.47 -5.35
CA TYR A 299 19.02 -2.58 -6.17
C TYR A 299 17.52 -2.46 -6.41
N TYR A 300 16.76 -2.18 -5.36
CA TYR A 300 15.34 -1.87 -5.45
C TYR A 300 14.90 -0.96 -4.31
N LEU A 301 13.74 -0.33 -4.49
CA LEU A 301 13.01 0.45 -3.50
C LEU A 301 11.51 0.21 -3.68
N TYR A 302 10.84 -0.20 -2.61
CA TYR A 302 9.39 -0.35 -2.56
C TYR A 302 8.84 0.46 -1.39
N ILE A 303 7.76 1.19 -1.62
CA ILE A 303 7.10 2.03 -0.63
C ILE A 303 5.62 1.68 -0.63
N TYR A 304 5.07 1.41 0.55
CA TYR A 304 3.67 1.06 0.74
C TYR A 304 3.07 1.96 1.82
N LYS A 305 1.82 2.36 1.61
CA LYS A 305 0.96 3.01 2.62
C LYS A 305 0.05 1.99 3.32
N CYS A 306 0.50 0.74 3.37
CA CYS A 306 -0.13 -0.43 3.96
C CYS A 306 0.96 -1.43 4.34
N LEU A 307 0.59 -2.50 5.05
CA LEU A 307 1.51 -3.57 5.42
C LEU A 307 1.33 -4.76 4.48
N PRO A 308 2.36 -5.12 3.69
CA PRO A 308 2.29 -6.31 2.84
C PRO A 308 2.24 -7.57 3.70
N SER A 309 1.49 -8.57 3.26
CA SER A 309 1.50 -9.88 3.93
C SER A 309 2.87 -10.54 3.75
N ASP A 310 3.38 -11.20 4.81
CA ASP A 310 4.72 -11.80 4.88
C ASP A 310 5.07 -12.77 3.72
N ARG A 311 4.07 -13.20 2.93
CA ARG A 311 4.22 -14.18 1.84
C ARG A 311 4.63 -13.60 0.48
N ARG A 312 4.77 -12.27 0.31
CA ARG A 312 4.96 -11.63 -1.01
C ARG A 312 6.21 -10.77 -1.19
N HIS A 313 7.31 -11.12 -0.53
CA HIS A 313 8.61 -10.53 -0.86
C HIS A 313 9.52 -11.55 -1.55
N PRO A 314 10.06 -11.22 -2.74
CA PRO A 314 10.99 -12.12 -3.43
C PRO A 314 12.24 -12.28 -2.56
N GLN A 315 12.49 -13.53 -2.15
CA GLN A 315 13.73 -13.93 -1.50
C GLN A 315 14.94 -13.68 -2.39
#